data_AF-A0A4Q5YCT7-F1
#
_entry.id   AF-A0A4Q5YCT7-F1
#
_cell.length_a   1.000
_cell.length_b   1.000
_cell.length_c   1.000
_cell.angle_alpha   90.00
_cell.angle_beta   90.00
_cell.angle_gamma   90.00
#
_symmetry.space_group_name_H-M   'P 1'
#
loop_
_entity.id
_entity.type
_entity.pdbx_description
1 polymer ?
#
loop_
_entity_poly.entity_id
_entity_poly.type
_entity_poly.pdbx_seq_one_letter_code
_entity_poly.pdbx_strand_id
1 'polypeptide(L)'
;MNELEHKLKEKNISPTAMRLVVLDFLLTQSSALSLTDLELSMDRTDRVTLYRTIRTFEEHGLVHRIDDGSGITKFALCVQDCNVDGHRDLHVHFYCKQCKETHCLPKTHIPEVQLPANYTA
;
A
#
# COMPACT_ATOMS: atom_id res chain seq x y z
N MET A 1 -15.65 -17.30 9.43
CA MET A 1 -14.98 -15.98 9.33
C MET A 1 -14.55 -15.83 7.89
N ASN A 2 -14.94 -14.74 7.22
CA ASN A 2 -14.59 -14.50 5.82
C ASN A 2 -13.05 -14.33 5.68
N GLU A 3 -12.46 -14.69 4.55
CA GLU A 3 -11.02 -14.53 4.25
C GLU A 3 -10.57 -13.07 4.42
N LEU A 4 -11.38 -12.11 3.97
CA LEU A 4 -11.10 -10.68 4.16
C LEU A 4 -11.07 -10.28 5.63
N GLU A 5 -11.98 -10.81 6.44
CA GLU A 5 -11.99 -10.55 7.89
C GLU A 5 -10.76 -11.14 8.56
N HIS A 6 -10.32 -12.33 8.13
CA HIS A 6 -9.10 -12.96 8.62
C HIS A 6 -7.88 -12.08 8.34
N LYS A 7 -7.71 -11.63 7.09
CA LYS A 7 -6.58 -10.78 6.68
C LYS A 7 -6.51 -9.47 7.46
N LEU A 8 -7.65 -8.85 7.76
CA LEU A 8 -7.69 -7.65 8.61
C LEU A 8 -7.31 -7.98 10.05
N LYS A 9 -7.84 -9.08 10.61
CA LYS A 9 -7.54 -9.48 12.00
C LYS A 9 -6.08 -9.88 12.20
N GLU A 10 -5.44 -10.54 11.23
CA GLU A 10 -4.00 -10.86 11.27
C GLU A 10 -3.12 -9.61 11.41
N LYS A 11 -3.57 -8.48 10.85
CA LYS A 11 -2.92 -7.18 10.98
C LYS A 11 -3.47 -6.35 12.14
N ASN A 12 -4.24 -6.93 13.07
CA ASN A 12 -4.88 -6.24 14.20
C ASN A 12 -5.86 -5.11 13.80
N ILE A 13 -6.46 -5.20 12.60
CA ILE A 13 -7.44 -4.23 12.10
C ILE A 13 -8.86 -4.75 12.34
N SER A 14 -9.70 -3.93 12.98
CA SER A 14 -11.12 -4.27 13.13
C SER A 14 -11.85 -4.31 11.76
N PRO A 15 -12.54 -5.40 11.40
CA PRO A 15 -13.15 -5.60 10.08
C PRO A 15 -14.52 -4.91 9.97
N THR A 16 -14.52 -3.58 9.89
CA THR A 16 -15.75 -2.83 9.59
C THR A 16 -16.18 -3.06 8.14
N ALA A 17 -17.46 -2.86 7.83
CA ALA A 17 -17.99 -2.99 6.47
C ALA A 17 -17.16 -2.18 5.45
N MET A 18 -16.80 -0.95 5.79
CA MET A 18 -15.99 -0.09 4.92
C MET A 18 -14.58 -0.64 4.70
N ARG A 19 -13.92 -1.15 5.75
CA ARG A 19 -12.58 -1.74 5.62
C ARG A 19 -12.59 -3.00 4.77
N LEU A 20 -13.65 -3.81 4.87
CA LEU A 20 -13.81 -5.00 4.04
C LEU A 20 -13.97 -4.62 2.56
N VAL A 21 -14.82 -3.63 2.26
CA VAL A 21 -15.02 -3.14 0.88
C VAL A 21 -13.72 -2.54 0.31
N VAL A 22 -13.00 -1.73 1.08
CA VAL A 22 -11.73 -1.15 0.62
C VAL A 22 -10.67 -2.22 0.40
N LEU A 23 -10.56 -3.20 1.31
CA LEU A 23 -9.60 -4.29 1.16
C LEU A 23 -9.91 -5.17 -0.07
N ASP A 24 -11.18 -5.52 -0.26
CA ASP A 24 -11.64 -6.29 -1.42
C ASP A 24 -11.30 -5.56 -2.72
N PHE A 25 -11.60 -4.25 -2.79
CA PHE A 25 -11.23 -3.43 -3.93
C PHE A 25 -9.72 -3.45 -4.16
N LEU A 26 -8.89 -3.18 -3.13
CA LEU A 26 -7.43 -3.16 -3.26
C LEU A 26 -6.85 -4.50 -3.76
N LEU A 27 -7.45 -5.63 -3.40
CA LEU A 27 -7.01 -6.96 -3.84
C LEU A 27 -7.19 -7.19 -5.35
N THR A 28 -8.09 -6.43 -5.99
CA THR A 28 -8.33 -6.51 -7.44
C THR A 28 -7.37 -5.66 -8.27
N GLN A 29 -6.52 -4.85 -7.62
CA GLN A 29 -5.70 -3.83 -8.28
C GLN A 29 -4.28 -4.32 -8.52
N SER A 30 -3.76 -4.06 -9.72
CA SER A 30 -2.37 -4.35 -10.12
C SER A 30 -1.45 -3.14 -10.05
N SER A 31 -1.99 -1.96 -9.76
CA SER A 31 -1.27 -0.69 -9.64
C SER A 31 -1.55 -0.02 -8.31
N ALA A 32 -0.64 0.83 -7.87
CA ALA A 32 -0.84 1.68 -6.73
C ALA A 32 -1.91 2.75 -7.01
N LEU A 33 -2.70 3.08 -5.99
CA LEU A 33 -3.84 3.99 -6.08
C LEU A 33 -3.66 5.21 -5.18
N SER A 34 -4.08 6.37 -5.67
CA SER A 34 -4.25 7.55 -4.83
C SER A 34 -5.58 7.51 -4.07
N LEU A 35 -5.74 8.40 -3.08
CA LEU A 35 -7.04 8.58 -2.42
C LEU A 35 -8.13 9.02 -3.41
N THR A 36 -7.77 9.80 -4.43
CA THR A 36 -8.71 10.23 -5.46
C THR A 36 -9.16 9.05 -6.32
N ASP A 37 -8.26 8.12 -6.65
CA ASP A 37 -8.62 6.91 -7.42
C ASP A 37 -9.58 6.02 -6.62
N LEU A 38 -9.35 5.87 -5.32
CA LEU A 38 -10.25 5.17 -4.40
C LEU A 38 -11.63 5.85 -4.31
N GLU A 39 -11.65 7.19 -4.21
CA GLU A 39 -12.88 7.98 -4.15
C GLU A 39 -13.70 7.85 -5.43
N LEU A 40 -13.06 7.92 -6.60
CA LEU A 40 -13.73 7.76 -7.90
C LEU A 40 -14.26 6.34 -8.14
N SER A 41 -13.68 5.34 -7.47
CA SER A 41 -14.07 3.94 -7.64
C SER A 41 -15.20 3.50 -6.68
N MET A 42 -15.62 4.36 -5.74
CA MET A 42 -16.57 4.01 -4.69
C MET A 42 -17.74 5.00 -4.62
N ASP A 43 -18.86 4.66 -5.25
CA ASP A 43 -20.03 5.53 -5.47
C ASP A 43 -20.74 6.09 -4.21
N ARG A 44 -20.34 5.72 -2.97
CA ARG A 44 -21.03 6.12 -1.73
C ARG A 44 -20.12 6.27 -0.50
N THR A 45 -18.85 6.60 -0.69
CA THR A 45 -17.93 6.77 0.45
C THR A 45 -17.34 8.17 0.45
N ASP A 46 -17.38 8.84 1.60
CA ASP A 46 -16.73 10.14 1.74
C ASP A 46 -15.19 9.99 1.83
N ARG A 47 -14.49 11.00 1.31
CA ARG A 47 -13.02 11.06 1.28
C ARG A 47 -12.38 10.92 2.66
N VAL A 48 -13.01 11.41 3.73
CA VAL A 48 -12.46 11.34 5.09
C VAL A 48 -12.48 9.90 5.59
N THR A 49 -13.56 9.16 5.33
CA THR A 49 -13.67 7.74 5.65
C THR A 49 -12.65 6.89 4.89
N LEU A 50 -12.46 7.15 3.60
CA LEU A 50 -11.41 6.48 2.80
C LEU A 50 -10.02 6.77 3.36
N TYR A 51 -9.73 8.04 3.64
CA TYR A 51 -8.46 8.45 4.22
C TYR A 51 -8.18 7.75 5.55
N ARG A 52 -9.14 7.75 6.47
CA ARG A 52 -8.99 7.06 7.77
C ARG A 52 -8.79 5.55 7.61
N THR A 53 -9.44 4.95 6.61
CA THR A 53 -9.31 3.52 6.32
C THR A 53 -7.91 3.19 5.81
N ILE A 54 -7.44 3.90 4.78
CA ILE A 54 -6.08 3.72 4.23
C ILE A 54 -5.02 4.01 5.28
N ARG A 55 -5.19 5.07 6.08
CA ARG A 55 -4.27 5.38 7.18
C ARG A 55 -4.21 4.27 8.22
N THR A 56 -5.36 3.69 8.59
CA THR A 56 -5.36 2.50 9.48
C THR A 56 -4.58 1.36 8.82
N PHE A 57 -4.79 1.10 7.53
CA PHE A 57 -4.10 0.03 6.82
C PHE A 57 -2.58 0.27 6.78
N GLU A 58 -2.14 1.52 6.58
CA GLU A 58 -0.73 1.92 6.59
C GLU A 58 -0.12 1.72 7.98
N GLU A 59 -0.78 2.23 9.03
CA GLU A 59 -0.33 2.10 10.43
C GLU A 59 -0.19 0.64 10.89
N HIS A 60 -0.90 -0.30 10.25
CA HIS A 60 -0.86 -1.73 10.56
C HIS A 60 -0.09 -2.56 9.51
N GLY A 61 0.60 -1.91 8.56
CA GLY A 61 1.44 -2.56 7.56
C GLY A 61 0.68 -3.42 6.53
N LEU A 62 -0.63 -3.17 6.34
CA LEU A 62 -1.44 -3.82 5.31
C LEU A 62 -1.25 -3.17 3.93
N VAL A 63 -1.01 -1.86 3.91
CA VAL A 63 -0.62 -1.10 2.72
C VAL A 63 0.66 -0.31 3.01
N HIS A 64 1.41 0.03 1.97
CA HIS A 64 2.52 0.98 2.07
C HIS A 64 2.26 2.19 1.18
N ARG A 65 2.87 3.31 1.59
CA ARG A 65 2.81 4.58 0.87
C ARG A 65 3.93 4.67 -0.15
N ILE A 66 3.60 5.19 -1.33
CA ILE A 66 4.52 5.32 -2.46
C ILE A 66 4.54 6.79 -2.89
N ASP A 67 5.75 7.33 -2.97
CA ASP A 67 6.05 8.55 -3.74
C ASP A 67 6.68 8.12 -5.07
N ASP A 68 5.96 8.32 -6.16
CA ASP A 68 6.37 7.95 -7.52
C ASP A 68 6.95 9.14 -8.32
N GLY A 69 7.17 10.28 -7.65
CA GLY A 69 7.66 11.51 -8.28
C GLY A 69 6.59 12.29 -9.06
N SER A 70 5.34 11.83 -9.10
CA SER A 70 4.22 12.60 -9.69
C SER A 70 3.71 13.73 -8.78
N GLY A 71 4.15 13.77 -7.52
CA GLY A 71 3.65 14.68 -6.49
C GLY A 71 2.33 14.23 -5.85
N ILE A 72 1.80 13.06 -6.24
CA ILE A 72 0.59 12.46 -5.68
C ILE A 72 0.99 11.21 -4.90
N THR A 73 0.63 11.19 -3.62
CA THR A 73 0.79 10.01 -2.77
C THR A 73 -0.10 8.87 -3.26
N LYS A 74 0.49 7.69 -3.46
CA LYS A 74 -0.21 6.45 -3.83
C LYS A 74 -0.01 5.36 -2.77
N PHE A 75 -0.86 4.36 -2.79
CA PHE A 75 -0.88 3.25 -1.84
C PHE A 75 -1.03 1.93 -2.58
N ALA A 76 -0.34 0.90 -2.10
CA ALA A 76 -0.45 -0.47 -2.60
C ALA A 76 -0.46 -1.46 -1.44
N LEU A 77 -1.03 -2.65 -1.66
CA LEU A 77 -0.98 -3.73 -0.68
C LEU A 77 0.47 -4.17 -0.44
N CYS A 78 0.83 -4.35 0.82
CA CYS A 78 2.09 -4.99 1.18
C CYS A 78 2.03 -6.50 0.95
N VAL A 79 3.20 -7.12 0.77
CA VAL A 79 3.34 -8.58 0.88
C VAL A 79 3.03 -9.07 2.31
N GLN A 80 2.62 -10.34 2.46
CA GLN A 80 2.06 -10.89 3.70
C GLN A 80 2.95 -10.65 4.94
N ASP A 81 4.28 -10.72 4.79
CA ASP A 81 5.25 -10.59 5.88
C ASP A 81 5.68 -9.14 6.20
N CYS A 82 5.01 -8.14 5.62
CA CYS A 82 5.32 -6.75 5.94
C CYS A 82 4.81 -6.39 7.35
N ASN A 83 5.71 -6.01 8.25
CA ASN A 83 5.37 -5.51 9.58
C ASN A 83 5.67 -4.01 9.71
N VAL A 84 5.08 -3.37 10.72
CA VAL A 84 5.18 -1.92 10.96
C VAL A 84 6.62 -1.51 11.33
N ASP A 85 7.32 -2.35 12.08
CA ASP A 85 8.69 -2.08 12.57
C ASP A 85 9.79 -2.43 11.56
N GLY A 86 9.42 -2.92 10.39
CA GLY A 86 10.34 -3.45 9.40
C GLY A 86 9.61 -3.75 8.12
N HIS A 87 9.24 -2.70 7.38
CA HIS A 87 8.90 -2.79 5.97
C HIS A 87 10.07 -3.46 5.21
N ARG A 88 10.15 -4.78 5.28
CA ARG A 88 11.08 -5.65 4.55
C ARG A 88 10.66 -5.78 3.10
N ASP A 89 9.56 -5.13 2.72
CA ASP A 89 9.12 -4.96 1.35
C ASP A 89 9.98 -3.88 0.65
N LEU A 90 11.30 -4.04 0.72
CA LEU A 90 12.25 -3.20 0.01
C LEU A 90 12.23 -3.63 -1.46
N HIS A 91 11.36 -3.01 -2.24
CA HIS A 91 11.25 -3.25 -3.67
C HIS A 91 11.21 -1.94 -4.46
N VAL A 92 11.42 -2.08 -5.77
CA VAL A 92 11.43 -0.95 -6.70
C VAL A 92 10.02 -0.67 -7.19
N HIS A 93 9.67 0.61 -7.33
CA HIS A 93 8.44 1.05 -7.97
C HIS A 93 8.72 1.46 -9.43
N PHE A 94 7.87 1.04 -10.36
CA PHE A 94 7.90 1.46 -11.75
C PHE A 94 6.74 2.42 -12.03
N TYR A 95 7.07 3.64 -12.44
CA TYR A 95 6.08 4.63 -12.90
C TYR A 95 6.03 4.68 -14.43
N CYS A 96 4.88 4.35 -15.00
CA CYS A 96 4.67 4.42 -16.44
C CYS A 96 4.34 5.85 -16.87
N LYS A 97 5.21 6.47 -17.68
CA LYS A 97 4.98 7.84 -18.18
C LYS A 97 3.82 7.94 -19.19
N GLN A 98 3.37 6.82 -19.77
CA GLN A 98 2.29 6.78 -20.76
C GLN A 98 0.91 6.65 -20.10
N CYS A 99 0.66 5.59 -19.32
CA CYS A 99 -0.63 5.40 -18.63
C CYS A 99 -0.72 6.09 -17.27
N LYS A 100 0.39 6.60 -16.72
CA LYS A 100 0.48 7.30 -15.42
C LYS A 100 0.25 6.40 -14.19
N GLU A 101 0.28 5.08 -14.39
CA GLU A 101 0.19 4.08 -13.32
C GLU A 101 1.55 3.80 -12.67
N THR A 102 1.48 3.33 -11.43
CA THR A 102 2.65 2.95 -10.63
C THR A 102 2.50 1.50 -10.22
N HIS A 103 3.53 0.69 -10.45
CA HIS A 103 3.52 -0.73 -10.15
C HIS A 103 4.67 -1.08 -9.21
N CYS A 104 4.37 -1.91 -8.21
CA CYS A 104 5.37 -2.54 -7.35
C CYS A 104 6.09 -3.64 -8.14
N LEU A 105 7.42 -3.69 -8.07
CA LEU A 105 8.25 -4.73 -8.67
C LEU A 105 8.92 -5.59 -7.57
N PRO A 106 8.16 -6.41 -6.83
CA PRO A 106 8.66 -7.12 -5.64
C PRO A 106 9.77 -8.14 -5.94
N LYS A 107 9.90 -8.58 -7.20
CA LYS A 107 10.94 -9.52 -7.65
C LYS A 107 12.25 -8.84 -8.07
N THR A 108 12.32 -7.52 -8.01
CA THR A 108 13.52 -6.77 -8.40
C THR A 108 14.33 -6.48 -7.14
N HIS A 109 15.48 -7.13 -7.01
CA HIS A 109 16.37 -6.93 -5.88
C HIS A 109 17.16 -5.63 -6.01
N ILE A 110 17.23 -4.87 -4.91
CA ILE A 110 18.12 -3.72 -4.80
C ILE A 110 19.52 -4.25 -4.42
N PRO A 111 20.59 -3.89 -5.14
CA PRO A 111 21.92 -4.32 -4.78
C PRO A 111 22.34 -3.76 -3.42
N GLU A 112 23.10 -4.54 -2.65
CA GLU A 112 23.73 -4.02 -1.44
C GLU A 112 24.70 -2.89 -1.81
N VAL A 113 24.53 -1.75 -1.13
CA VAL A 113 25.42 -0.60 -1.30
C VAL A 113 26.51 -0.69 -0.24
N GLN A 114 27.75 -0.88 -0.68
CA GLN A 114 28.90 -0.75 0.22
C GLN A 114 29.14 0.73 0.50
N LEU A 115 28.98 1.11 1.76
CA LEU A 115 29.29 2.46 2.20
C LEU A 115 30.81 2.67 2.24
N PRO A 116 31.32 3.87 1.86
CA PRO A 116 32.74 4.18 2.02
C PRO A 116 33.19 4.09 3.48
N ALA A 117 34.50 3.93 3.69
CA ALA A 117 35.06 3.95 5.04
C ALA A 117 34.62 5.23 5.78
N ASN A 118 34.14 5.07 7.01
CA ASN A 118 33.62 6.11 7.93
C ASN A 118 32.16 6.57 7.72
N TYR A 119 31.38 5.87 6.91
CA TYR A 119 29.94 6.08 6.80
C TYR A 119 29.20 5.03 7.64
N THR A 120 28.13 5.44 8.33
CA THR A 120 27.23 4.56 9.10
C THR A 120 25.81 4.69 8.57
N ALA A 121 25.15 3.55 8.37
CA ALA A 121 23.74 3.43 7.97
C ALA A 121 22.80 3.68 9.15
#